data_AF-A0A932TAE6-F1
#
_entry.id   AF-A0A932TAE6-F1
#
_cell.length_a   1.000
_cell.length_b   1.000
_cell.length_c   1.000
_cell.angle_alpha   90.00
_cell.angle_beta   90.00
_cell.angle_gamma   90.00
#
_symmetry.space_group_name_H-M   'P 1'
#
loop_
_entity.id
_entity.type
_entity.pdbx_description
1 polymer ?
#
loop_
_entity_poly.entity_id
_entity_poly.type
_entity_poly.pdbx_seq_one_letter_code
_entity_poly.pdbx_strand_id
1 'polypeptide(L)'
;IGVPHIEGKYLLRHSFKKSFVAVPLVLTIFSFQTIVPSLTLYLNQDIKKLRRSILLGTTFAFLIYIIWQGLVFGTVLLEGEYGLAAALAMGKPATEFLGVSVGSAWLGGVADFFAFFALVTSFLGVALGLFDFLADSLKIQRTRMGNLSLGVLVGLPTLFFALKWERCFLLALDSSGGIGDALLNGLIPALMLWVGRYRQRLHSEYRTWGGKPLIGVILCYALFVFSIEILGKLGLITRSI
;
A
#
# COMPACT_ATOMS: atom_id res chain seq x y z
N ILE A 1 -14.18 -24.69 1.64
CA ILE A 1 -13.84 -24.70 3.08
C ILE A 1 -14.35 -23.42 3.78
N GLY A 2 -14.04 -22.21 3.30
CA GLY A 2 -14.52 -20.97 3.93
C GLY A 2 -15.97 -20.55 3.61
N VAL A 3 -16.44 -20.74 2.37
CA VAL A 3 -17.76 -20.23 1.90
C VAL A 3 -18.97 -20.63 2.77
N PRO A 4 -19.07 -21.87 3.31
CA PRO A 4 -20.19 -22.26 4.17
C PRO A 4 -20.26 -21.49 5.50
N HIS A 5 -19.15 -20.87 5.94
CA HIS A 5 -19.06 -20.14 7.20
C HIS A 5 -19.35 -18.64 7.03
N ILE A 6 -19.71 -18.20 5.81
CA ILE A 6 -19.99 -16.80 5.53
C ILE A 6 -21.39 -16.45 6.03
N GLU A 7 -21.45 -15.62 7.06
CA GLU A 7 -22.69 -15.04 7.56
C GLU A 7 -22.92 -13.65 6.96
N GLY A 8 -23.98 -13.50 6.16
CA GLY A 8 -24.34 -12.22 5.53
C GLY A 8 -24.58 -11.08 6.53
N LYS A 9 -24.94 -11.40 7.78
CA LYS A 9 -25.16 -10.41 8.86
C LYS A 9 -23.87 -9.67 9.23
N TYR A 10 -22.70 -10.30 9.10
CA TYR A 10 -21.42 -9.64 9.39
C TYR A 10 -21.02 -8.65 8.29
N LEU A 11 -21.38 -8.93 7.04
CA LEU A 11 -21.09 -8.08 5.88
C LEU A 11 -21.90 -6.77 5.83
N LEU A 12 -23.03 -6.71 6.54
CA LEU A 12 -23.89 -5.52 6.58
C LEU A 12 -23.42 -4.44 7.56
N ARG A 13 -22.39 -4.73 8.37
CA ARG A 13 -21.82 -3.77 9.33
C ARG A 13 -21.02 -2.70 8.58
N HIS A 14 -21.37 -1.44 8.77
CA HIS A 14 -20.65 -0.33 8.17
C HIS A 14 -20.48 0.83 9.16
N SER A 15 -19.36 1.55 9.06
CA SER A 15 -19.14 2.78 9.82
C SER A 15 -18.49 3.81 8.91
N PHE A 16 -19.32 4.70 8.36
CA PHE A 16 -18.87 5.74 7.41
C PHE A 16 -17.73 6.61 7.98
N LYS A 17 -17.77 6.93 9.28
CA LYS A 17 -16.70 7.71 9.93
C LYS A 17 -15.37 6.97 9.95
N LYS A 18 -15.37 5.66 10.22
CA LYS A 18 -14.15 4.83 10.26
C LYS A 18 -13.63 4.52 8.86
N SER A 19 -14.49 4.50 7.83
CA SER A 19 -14.08 4.29 6.44
C SER A 19 -13.12 5.37 5.94
N PHE A 20 -13.30 6.63 6.33
CA PHE A 20 -12.37 7.71 5.92
C PHE A 20 -10.96 7.54 6.50
N VAL A 21 -10.85 6.97 7.69
CA VAL A 21 -9.56 6.68 8.35
C VAL A 21 -8.79 5.57 7.61
N ALA A 22 -9.50 4.68 6.91
CA ALA A 22 -8.87 3.60 6.14
C ALA A 22 -8.41 4.02 4.74
N VAL A 23 -8.78 5.21 4.26
CA VAL A 23 -8.44 5.68 2.90
C VAL A 23 -6.93 5.71 2.63
N PRO A 24 -6.06 6.22 3.53
CA PRO A 24 -4.61 6.15 3.38
C PRO A 24 -4.09 4.73 3.12
N LEU A 25 -4.56 3.77 3.94
CA LEU A 25 -4.19 2.36 3.83
C LEU A 25 -4.62 1.77 2.48
N VAL A 26 -5.85 2.06 2.04
CA VAL A 26 -6.36 1.60 0.75
C VAL A 26 -5.53 2.16 -0.40
N LEU A 27 -5.05 3.41 -0.29
CA LEU A 27 -4.20 4.01 -1.30
C LEU A 27 -2.90 3.22 -1.48
N THR A 28 -2.23 2.84 -0.38
CA THR A 28 -1.01 2.03 -0.41
C THR A 28 -1.20 0.68 -1.08
N ILE A 29 -2.34 0.03 -0.83
CA ILE A 29 -2.63 -1.30 -1.38
C ILE A 29 -2.73 -1.26 -2.91
N PHE A 30 -3.06 -0.10 -3.48
CA PHE A 30 -3.10 0.13 -4.93
C PHE A 30 -1.90 0.94 -5.46
N SER A 31 -0.81 1.01 -4.70
CA SER A 31 0.40 1.71 -5.14
C SER A 31 1.21 0.87 -6.14
N PHE A 32 1.17 1.27 -7.41
CA PHE A 32 1.97 0.72 -8.51
C PHE A 32 2.79 1.80 -9.25
N GLN A 33 2.75 3.04 -8.79
CA GLN A 33 3.30 4.19 -9.51
C GLN A 33 4.82 4.07 -9.72
N THR A 34 5.52 3.42 -8.79
CA THR A 34 6.96 3.20 -8.85
C THR A 34 7.40 2.29 -9.99
N ILE A 35 6.55 1.35 -10.43
CA ILE A 35 6.88 0.44 -11.54
C ILE A 35 6.47 0.99 -12.91
N VAL A 36 5.68 2.07 -12.96
CA VAL A 36 5.20 2.66 -14.23
C VAL A 36 6.35 3.06 -15.15
N PRO A 37 7.44 3.72 -14.71
CA PRO A 37 8.56 4.06 -15.58
C PRO A 37 9.22 2.81 -16.19
N SER A 38 9.50 1.79 -15.37
CA SER A 38 10.09 0.53 -15.81
C SER A 38 9.19 -0.21 -16.79
N LEU A 39 7.87 -0.25 -16.52
CA LEU A 39 6.89 -0.87 -17.39
C LEU A 39 6.75 -0.12 -18.74
N THR A 40 6.88 1.21 -18.71
CA THR A 40 6.87 2.04 -19.93
C THR A 40 8.04 1.71 -20.83
N LEU A 41 9.25 1.55 -20.26
CA LEU A 41 10.43 1.13 -21.01
C LEU A 41 10.28 -0.31 -21.52
N TYR A 42 9.83 -1.23 -20.67
CA TYR A 42 9.63 -2.64 -21.01
C TYR A 42 8.63 -2.85 -22.16
N LEU A 43 7.59 -2.02 -22.22
CA LEU A 43 6.56 -2.07 -23.27
C LEU A 43 6.92 -1.22 -24.50
N ASN A 44 8.18 -0.78 -24.64
CA ASN A 44 8.64 0.05 -25.76
C ASN A 44 7.78 1.31 -25.98
N GLN A 45 7.38 1.96 -24.88
CA GLN A 45 6.54 3.16 -24.89
C GLN A 45 5.16 2.97 -25.55
N ASP A 46 4.67 1.72 -25.71
CA ASP A 46 3.33 1.44 -26.21
C ASP A 46 2.26 1.80 -25.16
N ILE A 47 1.71 3.01 -25.28
CA ILE A 47 0.72 3.58 -24.37
C ILE A 47 -0.53 2.70 -24.25
N LYS A 48 -0.97 2.05 -25.34
CA LYS A 48 -2.18 1.22 -25.33
C LYS A 48 -1.95 -0.05 -24.51
N LYS A 49 -0.80 -0.71 -24.71
CA LYS A 49 -0.41 -1.87 -23.91
C LYS A 49 -0.21 -1.47 -22.45
N LEU A 50 0.50 -0.37 -22.18
CA LEU A 50 0.73 0.14 -20.83
C LEU A 50 -0.58 0.36 -20.07
N ARG A 51 -1.54 1.06 -20.68
CA ARG A 51 -2.85 1.32 -20.08
C ARG A 51 -3.62 0.02 -19.81
N ARG A 52 -3.60 -0.94 -20.74
CA ARG A 52 -4.25 -2.24 -20.55
C ARG A 52 -3.60 -3.05 -19.44
N SER A 53 -2.28 -3.10 -19.38
CA SER A 53 -1.53 -3.78 -18.32
C SER A 53 -1.87 -3.23 -16.94
N ILE A 54 -1.89 -1.90 -16.80
CA ILE A 54 -2.28 -1.25 -15.53
C ILE A 54 -3.74 -1.58 -15.19
N LEU A 55 -4.68 -1.34 -16.10
CA LEU A 55 -6.11 -1.56 -15.82
C LEU A 55 -6.45 -3.01 -15.50
N LEU A 56 -5.92 -3.97 -16.26
CA LEU A 56 -6.16 -5.39 -16.03
C LEU A 56 -5.51 -5.86 -14.73
N GLY A 57 -4.26 -5.43 -14.48
CA GLY A 57 -3.56 -5.76 -13.24
C GLY A 57 -4.28 -5.23 -12.00
N THR A 58 -4.68 -3.95 -12.00
CA THR A 58 -5.39 -3.35 -10.86
C THR A 58 -6.78 -3.96 -10.67
N THR A 59 -7.50 -4.24 -11.76
CA THR A 59 -8.83 -4.86 -11.68
C THR A 59 -8.73 -6.29 -11.13
N PHE A 60 -7.73 -7.05 -11.57
CA PHE A 60 -7.50 -8.40 -11.07
C PHE A 60 -7.15 -8.39 -9.58
N ALA A 61 -6.24 -7.51 -9.15
CA ALA A 61 -5.90 -7.35 -7.73
C ALA A 61 -7.14 -6.95 -6.89
N PHE A 62 -7.94 -6.01 -7.39
CA PHE A 62 -9.18 -5.58 -6.74
C PHE A 62 -10.18 -6.72 -6.54
N LEU A 63 -10.37 -7.58 -7.54
CA LEU A 63 -11.26 -8.75 -7.42
C LEU A 63 -10.77 -9.72 -6.35
N ILE A 64 -9.46 -9.99 -6.30
CA ILE A 64 -8.86 -10.84 -5.28
C ILE A 64 -9.09 -10.24 -3.88
N TYR A 65 -8.89 -8.93 -3.72
CA TYR A 65 -9.16 -8.27 -2.45
C TYR A 65 -10.62 -8.35 -2.03
N ILE A 66 -11.58 -8.16 -2.95
CA ILE A 66 -13.01 -8.32 -2.62
C ILE A 66 -13.31 -9.73 -2.14
N ILE A 67 -12.82 -10.75 -2.86
CA ILE A 67 -13.06 -12.16 -2.49
C ILE A 67 -12.47 -12.44 -1.11
N TRP A 68 -11.23 -12.00 -0.87
CA TRP A 68 -10.54 -12.18 0.40
C TRP A 68 -11.24 -11.47 1.56
N GLN A 69 -11.58 -10.19 1.39
CA GLN A 69 -12.28 -9.40 2.41
C GLN A 69 -13.67 -9.96 2.70
N GLY A 70 -14.41 -10.39 1.68
CA GLY A 70 -15.71 -11.03 1.85
C GLY A 70 -15.61 -12.34 2.63
N LEU A 71 -14.55 -13.12 2.42
CA LEU A 71 -14.29 -14.32 3.19
C LEU A 71 -13.96 -13.98 4.65
N VAL A 72 -13.02 -13.07 4.90
CA VAL A 72 -12.59 -12.72 6.27
C VAL A 72 -13.72 -12.05 7.06
N PHE A 73 -14.34 -11.00 6.52
CA PHE A 73 -15.45 -10.29 7.19
C PHE A 73 -16.72 -11.12 7.27
N GLY A 74 -16.91 -12.07 6.36
CA GLY A 74 -18.05 -12.98 6.37
C GLY A 74 -17.93 -14.10 7.40
N THR A 75 -16.71 -14.48 7.80
CA THR A 75 -16.48 -15.66 8.66
C THR A 75 -15.97 -15.32 10.06
N VAL A 76 -15.24 -14.22 10.24
CA VAL A 76 -14.64 -13.83 11.52
C VAL A 76 -15.45 -12.71 12.15
N LEU A 77 -15.80 -12.85 13.43
CA LEU A 77 -16.50 -11.79 14.17
C LEU A 77 -15.61 -10.55 14.32
N LEU A 78 -16.21 -9.37 14.38
CA LEU A 78 -15.47 -8.13 14.62
C LEU A 78 -14.93 -8.06 16.06
N GLU A 79 -15.75 -8.49 17.02
CA GLU A 79 -15.50 -8.43 18.46
C GLU A 79 -15.50 -9.84 19.06
N GLY A 80 -14.81 -10.01 20.19
CA GLY A 80 -14.63 -11.31 20.87
C GLY A 80 -13.16 -11.69 20.98
N GLU A 81 -12.87 -12.75 21.76
CA GLU A 81 -11.51 -13.24 22.01
C GLU A 81 -10.78 -13.64 20.71
N TYR A 82 -11.54 -14.19 19.75
CA TYR A 82 -11.07 -14.52 18.40
C TYR A 82 -11.67 -13.60 17.32
N GLY A 83 -11.93 -12.34 17.66
CA GLY A 83 -12.42 -11.33 16.71
C GLY A 83 -11.31 -10.57 15.97
N LEU A 84 -11.66 -9.90 14.87
CA LEU A 84 -10.74 -9.08 14.08
C LEU A 84 -10.15 -7.90 14.88
N ALA A 85 -10.92 -7.32 15.80
CA ALA A 85 -10.40 -6.29 16.70
C ALA A 85 -9.31 -6.83 17.64
N ALA A 86 -9.49 -8.06 18.14
CA ALA A 86 -8.48 -8.75 18.96
C ALA A 86 -7.23 -9.07 18.13
N ALA A 87 -7.39 -9.55 16.89
CA ALA A 87 -6.28 -9.78 15.97
C ALA A 87 -5.42 -8.52 15.77
N LEU A 88 -6.07 -7.38 15.53
CA LEU A 88 -5.38 -6.11 15.35
C LEU A 88 -4.70 -5.60 16.64
N ALA A 89 -5.34 -5.79 17.79
CA ALA A 89 -4.78 -5.43 19.09
C ALA A 89 -3.54 -6.27 19.44
N MET A 90 -3.58 -7.56 19.11
CA MET A 90 -2.46 -8.51 19.30
C MET A 90 -1.39 -8.41 18.20
N GLY A 91 -1.63 -7.64 17.13
CA GLY A 91 -0.70 -7.53 15.99
C GLY A 91 -0.59 -8.81 15.16
N LYS A 92 -1.60 -9.67 15.21
CA LYS A 92 -1.63 -10.97 14.54
C LYS A 92 -2.37 -10.90 13.21
N PRO A 93 -2.01 -11.73 12.21
CA PRO A 93 -2.67 -11.73 10.92
C PRO A 93 -4.09 -12.29 11.04
N ALA A 94 -5.01 -11.78 10.22
CA ALA A 94 -6.41 -12.23 10.21
C ALA A 94 -6.57 -13.71 9.84
N THR A 95 -5.59 -14.31 9.17
CA THR A 95 -5.53 -15.73 8.79
C THR A 95 -5.51 -16.66 9.99
N GLU A 96 -4.86 -16.26 11.09
CA GLU A 96 -4.79 -17.06 12.32
C GLU A 96 -6.19 -17.19 12.94
N PHE A 97 -6.91 -16.08 13.03
CA PHE A 97 -8.27 -16.00 13.57
C PHE A 97 -9.29 -16.67 12.65
N LEU A 98 -9.10 -16.53 11.33
CA LEU A 98 -9.88 -17.27 10.34
C LEU A 98 -9.72 -18.79 10.49
N GLY A 99 -8.50 -19.27 10.78
CA GLY A 99 -8.23 -20.67 11.04
C GLY A 99 -9.03 -21.21 12.23
N VAL A 100 -9.13 -20.41 13.31
CA VAL A 100 -9.95 -20.73 14.48
C VAL A 100 -11.44 -20.77 14.12
N SER A 101 -11.97 -19.74 13.45
CA SER A 101 -13.40 -19.66 13.09
C SER A 101 -13.87 -20.77 12.15
N VAL A 102 -12.99 -21.28 11.29
CA VAL A 102 -13.28 -22.35 10.32
C VAL A 102 -12.93 -23.73 10.88
N GLY A 103 -12.36 -23.82 12.08
CA GLY A 103 -11.95 -25.08 12.71
C GLY A 103 -10.77 -25.77 12.01
N SER A 104 -9.90 -25.01 11.34
CA SER A 104 -8.81 -25.53 10.52
C SER A 104 -7.45 -25.06 11.03
N ALA A 105 -6.82 -25.90 11.86
CA ALA A 105 -5.52 -25.60 12.49
C ALA A 105 -4.36 -25.45 11.48
N TRP A 106 -4.44 -26.07 10.31
CA TRP A 106 -3.38 -26.00 9.29
C TRP A 106 -3.42 -24.69 8.47
N LEU A 107 -4.56 -23.99 8.45
CA LEU A 107 -4.74 -22.79 7.63
C LEU A 107 -3.79 -21.67 8.06
N GLY A 108 -3.61 -21.47 9.37
CA GLY A 108 -2.67 -20.50 9.93
C GLY A 108 -1.23 -20.80 9.49
N GLY A 109 -0.76 -22.03 9.70
CA GLY A 109 0.62 -22.40 9.36
C GLY A 109 0.94 -22.29 7.87
N VAL A 110 0.02 -22.68 6.98
CA VAL A 110 0.22 -22.50 5.52
C VAL A 110 0.21 -21.03 5.14
N ALA A 111 -0.67 -20.22 5.74
CA ALA A 111 -0.72 -18.79 5.51
C ALA A 111 0.57 -18.08 5.97
N ASP A 112 1.10 -18.45 7.14
CA ASP A 112 2.34 -17.89 7.68
C ASP A 112 3.55 -18.25 6.80
N PHE A 113 3.61 -19.50 6.34
CA PHE A 113 4.65 -19.94 5.41
C PHE A 113 4.61 -19.13 4.11
N PHE A 114 3.42 -19.00 3.51
CA PHE A 114 3.25 -18.20 2.30
C PHE A 114 3.59 -16.72 2.55
N ALA A 115 3.11 -16.14 3.64
CA ALA A 115 3.36 -14.76 4.02
C ALA A 115 4.86 -14.49 4.20
N PHE A 116 5.60 -15.42 4.80
CA PHE A 116 7.05 -15.30 4.96
C PHE A 116 7.76 -15.16 3.60
N PHE A 117 7.50 -16.06 2.65
CA PHE A 117 8.14 -15.98 1.32
C PHE A 117 7.68 -14.74 0.54
N ALA A 118 6.41 -14.38 0.63
CA ALA A 118 5.88 -13.17 0.01
C ALA A 118 6.54 -11.90 0.57
N LEU A 119 6.72 -11.83 1.89
CA LEU A 119 7.38 -10.71 2.56
C LEU A 119 8.87 -10.64 2.21
N VAL A 120 9.59 -11.77 2.20
CA VAL A 120 11.02 -11.80 1.86
C VAL A 120 11.25 -11.35 0.42
N THR A 121 10.46 -11.85 -0.52
CA THR A 121 10.59 -11.48 -1.94
C THR A 121 10.23 -10.01 -2.20
N SER A 122 9.16 -9.52 -1.58
CA SER A 122 8.78 -8.10 -1.64
C SER A 122 9.84 -7.20 -1.00
N PHE A 123 10.33 -7.56 0.19
CA PHE A 123 11.37 -6.83 0.91
C PHE A 123 12.64 -6.71 0.08
N LEU A 124 13.08 -7.79 -0.56
CA LEU A 124 14.28 -7.78 -1.40
C LEU A 124 14.13 -6.78 -2.56
N GLY A 125 12.98 -6.75 -3.23
CA GLY A 125 12.70 -5.79 -4.30
C GLY A 125 12.76 -4.33 -3.83
N VAL A 126 12.12 -4.02 -2.70
CA VAL A 126 12.12 -2.66 -2.14
C VAL A 126 13.50 -2.27 -1.61
N ALA A 127 14.21 -3.19 -0.95
CA ALA A 127 15.56 -2.96 -0.44
C ALA A 127 16.55 -2.67 -1.56
N LEU A 128 16.47 -3.38 -2.69
CA LEU A 128 17.27 -3.08 -3.89
C LEU A 128 16.93 -1.70 -4.45
N GLY A 129 15.64 -1.34 -4.55
CA GLY A 129 15.24 -0.01 -5.01
C GLY A 129 15.77 1.11 -4.11
N LEU A 130 15.72 0.93 -2.79
CA LEU A 130 16.27 1.88 -1.82
C LEU A 130 17.80 1.93 -1.88
N PHE A 131 18.46 0.78 -2.08
CA PHE A 131 19.90 0.70 -2.27
C PHE A 131 20.34 1.52 -3.48
N ASP A 132 19.67 1.35 -4.62
CA ASP A 132 19.97 2.09 -5.84
C ASP A 132 19.69 3.58 -5.68
N PHE A 133 18.56 3.94 -5.06
CA PHE A 133 18.22 5.33 -4.76
C PHE A 133 19.27 6.02 -3.88
N LEU A 134 19.77 5.34 -2.84
CA LEU A 134 20.80 5.88 -1.94
C LEU A 134 22.15 5.99 -2.63
N ALA A 135 22.51 5.03 -3.50
CA ALA A 135 23.73 5.10 -4.30
C ALA A 135 23.75 6.37 -5.16
N ASP A 136 22.63 6.65 -5.83
CA ASP A 136 22.49 7.82 -6.69
C ASP A 136 22.42 9.13 -5.89
N SER A 137 21.64 9.14 -4.80
CA SER A 137 21.43 10.33 -3.96
C SER A 137 22.69 10.77 -3.21
N LEU A 138 23.46 9.82 -2.69
CA LEU A 138 24.70 10.07 -1.96
C LEU A 138 25.93 10.04 -2.87
N LYS A 139 25.75 9.78 -4.17
CA LYS A 139 26.82 9.64 -5.17
C LYS A 139 27.88 8.61 -4.77
N ILE A 140 27.45 7.54 -4.12
CA ILE A 140 28.35 6.46 -3.66
C ILE A 140 28.70 5.58 -4.86
N GLN A 141 29.99 5.44 -5.15
CA GLN A 141 30.46 4.59 -6.25
C GLN A 141 30.19 3.10 -5.95
N ARG A 142 29.86 2.34 -6.99
CA ARG A 142 29.58 0.88 -6.94
C ARG A 142 30.84 0.03 -6.76
N THR A 143 31.68 0.38 -5.79
CA THR A 143 32.83 -0.43 -5.37
C THR A 143 32.40 -1.44 -4.30
N ARG A 144 33.25 -2.42 -3.99
CA ARG A 144 32.96 -3.41 -2.93
C ARG A 144 32.67 -2.75 -1.58
N MET A 145 33.41 -1.71 -1.22
CA MET A 145 33.19 -0.92 -0.01
C MET A 145 31.97 -0.01 -0.10
N GLY A 146 31.73 0.61 -1.26
CA GLY A 146 30.53 1.40 -1.50
C GLY A 146 29.25 0.57 -1.35
N ASN A 147 29.23 -0.63 -1.96
CA ASN A 147 28.09 -1.53 -1.85
C ASN A 147 27.88 -2.04 -0.41
N LEU A 148 28.96 -2.33 0.33
CA LEU A 148 28.84 -2.69 1.74
C LEU A 148 28.25 -1.53 2.55
N SER A 149 28.73 -0.30 2.34
CA SER A 149 28.23 0.89 3.04
C SER A 149 26.74 1.14 2.77
N LEU A 150 26.30 0.97 1.51
CA LEU A 150 24.90 1.06 1.12
C LEU A 150 24.05 -0.04 1.74
N GLY A 151 24.56 -1.28 1.75
CA GLY A 151 23.88 -2.41 2.38
C GLY A 151 23.67 -2.18 3.88
N VAL A 152 24.69 -1.63 4.56
CA VAL A 152 24.59 -1.22 5.96
C VAL A 152 23.60 -0.07 6.14
N LEU A 153 23.62 0.94 5.26
CA LEU A 153 22.72 2.10 5.32
C LEU A 153 21.25 1.71 5.09
N VAL A 154 20.98 0.70 4.27
CA VAL A 154 19.63 0.15 4.06
C VAL A 154 19.24 -0.75 5.23
N GLY A 155 20.11 -1.69 5.60
CA GLY A 155 19.82 -2.77 6.53
C GLY A 155 19.80 -2.37 8.00
N LEU A 156 20.74 -1.54 8.47
CA LEU A 156 20.80 -1.17 9.89
C LEU A 156 19.56 -0.40 10.33
N PRO A 157 19.10 0.65 9.62
CA PRO A 157 17.89 1.36 10.01
C PRO A 157 16.67 0.45 10.00
N THR A 158 16.47 -0.34 8.93
CA THR A 158 15.32 -1.27 8.85
C THR A 158 15.35 -2.29 9.99
N LEU A 159 16.49 -2.87 10.31
CA LEU A 159 16.64 -3.80 11.43
C LEU A 159 16.38 -3.12 12.78
N PHE A 160 16.91 -1.91 12.99
CA PHE A 160 16.70 -1.16 14.22
C PHE A 160 15.21 -0.88 14.47
N PHE A 161 14.49 -0.41 13.45
CA PHE A 161 13.05 -0.16 13.55
C PHE A 161 12.26 -1.47 13.78
N ALA A 162 12.64 -2.56 13.11
CA ALA A 162 11.99 -3.85 13.28
C ALA A 162 12.16 -4.42 14.71
N LEU A 163 13.31 -4.21 15.35
CA LEU A 163 13.58 -4.71 16.71
C LEU A 163 12.98 -3.84 17.81
N LYS A 164 12.82 -2.53 17.58
CA LYS A 164 12.37 -1.58 18.63
C LYS A 164 10.85 -1.43 18.72
N TRP A 165 10.12 -1.66 17.63
CA TRP A 165 8.68 -1.46 17.59
C TRP A 165 7.95 -2.70 17.06
N GLU A 166 7.26 -3.42 17.94
CA GLU A 166 6.47 -4.62 17.58
C GLU A 166 5.43 -4.38 16.49
N ARG A 167 4.90 -3.14 16.40
CA ARG A 167 3.88 -2.73 15.41
C ARG A 167 4.44 -1.79 14.34
N CYS A 168 5.76 -1.80 14.13
CA CYS A 168 6.42 -0.92 13.15
C CYS A 168 5.84 -1.10 11.75
N PHE A 169 5.51 -2.34 11.35
CA PHE A 169 4.99 -2.64 10.02
C PHE A 169 3.66 -1.92 9.74
N LEU A 170 2.67 -2.07 10.62
CA LEU A 170 1.36 -1.44 10.43
C LEU A 170 1.46 0.09 10.47
N LEU A 171 2.27 0.63 11.39
CA LEU A 171 2.48 2.06 11.52
C LEU A 171 3.22 2.65 10.31
N ALA A 172 4.21 1.94 9.77
CA ALA A 172 4.94 2.35 8.59
C ALA A 172 4.07 2.27 7.33
N LEU A 173 3.27 1.20 7.18
CA LEU A 173 2.37 1.03 6.05
C LEU A 173 1.34 2.17 5.95
N ASP A 174 0.68 2.46 7.07
CA ASP A 174 -0.30 3.53 7.19
C ASP A 174 0.32 4.91 6.93
N SER A 175 1.46 5.21 7.55
CA SER A 175 2.16 6.49 7.35
C SER A 175 2.72 6.65 5.92
N SER A 176 3.22 5.56 5.33
CA SER A 176 3.75 5.54 3.96
C SER A 176 2.64 5.83 2.94
N GLY A 177 1.44 5.29 3.14
CA GLY A 177 0.29 5.61 2.30
C GLY A 177 -0.20 7.04 2.42
N GLY A 178 -0.48 7.45 3.66
CA GLY A 178 -1.12 8.74 3.90
C GLY A 178 -0.22 9.94 3.66
N ILE A 179 1.08 9.82 3.96
CA ILE A 179 2.06 10.89 3.75
C ILE A 179 2.83 10.64 2.45
N GLY A 180 3.51 9.49 2.36
CA GLY A 180 4.44 9.19 1.27
C GLY A 180 3.76 9.17 -0.09
N ASP A 181 2.80 8.27 -0.29
CA ASP A 181 2.11 8.12 -1.57
C ASP A 181 1.23 9.33 -1.91
N ALA A 182 0.52 9.91 -0.94
CA ALA A 182 -0.27 11.12 -1.19
C ALA A 182 0.59 12.29 -1.69
N LEU A 183 1.79 12.50 -1.12
CA LEU A 183 2.73 13.53 -1.57
C LEU A 183 3.42 13.15 -2.88
N LEU A 184 4.17 12.05 -2.86
CA LEU A 184 5.10 11.69 -3.93
C LEU A 184 4.37 11.22 -5.20
N ASN A 185 3.27 10.50 -5.03
CA ASN A 185 2.52 9.88 -6.13
C ASN A 185 1.20 10.63 -6.44
N GLY A 186 0.67 11.40 -5.50
CA GLY A 186 -0.53 12.23 -5.68
C GLY A 186 -0.22 13.68 -6.04
N LEU A 187 0.27 14.44 -5.05
CA LEU A 187 0.45 15.90 -5.15
C LEU A 187 1.51 16.29 -6.17
N ILE A 188 2.71 15.73 -6.07
CA ILE A 188 3.84 16.09 -6.93
C ILE A 188 3.52 15.83 -8.41
N PRO A 189 3.04 14.64 -8.84
CA PRO A 189 2.75 14.39 -10.25
C PRO A 189 1.61 15.26 -10.79
N ALA A 190 0.60 15.56 -9.96
CA ALA A 190 -0.49 16.43 -10.36
C ALA A 190 -0.02 17.89 -10.54
N LEU A 191 0.84 18.40 -9.66
CA LEU A 191 1.48 19.71 -9.81
C LEU A 191 2.41 19.76 -11.02
N MET A 192 3.24 18.72 -11.22
CA MET A 192 4.09 18.58 -12.41
C MET A 192 3.26 18.63 -13.69
N LEU A 193 2.12 17.94 -13.72
CA LEU A 193 1.21 17.95 -14.86
C LEU A 193 0.59 19.34 -15.10
N TRP A 194 0.22 20.05 -14.03
CA TRP A 194 -0.32 21.41 -14.11
C TRP A 194 0.72 22.40 -14.65
N VAL A 195 1.92 22.42 -14.06
CA VAL A 195 3.01 23.32 -14.44
C VAL A 195 3.49 22.99 -15.86
N GLY A 196 3.71 21.72 -16.17
CA GLY A 196 4.16 21.27 -17.48
C GLY A 196 3.18 21.64 -18.60
N ARG A 197 1.87 21.45 -18.39
CA ARG A 197 0.86 21.73 -19.41
C ARG A 197 0.52 23.20 -19.57
N TYR A 198 0.37 23.93 -18.46
CA TYR A 198 -0.24 25.27 -18.49
C TYR A 198 0.75 26.42 -18.30
N ARG A 199 1.86 26.20 -17.59
CA ARG A 199 2.89 27.22 -17.41
C ARG A 199 4.01 27.07 -18.45
N GLN A 200 4.55 25.86 -18.60
CA GLN A 200 5.68 25.59 -19.50
C GLN A 200 5.26 25.18 -20.92
N ARG A 201 3.98 24.85 -21.15
CA ARG A 201 3.42 24.43 -22.44
C ARG A 201 4.24 23.32 -23.12
N LEU A 202 4.69 22.33 -22.34
CA LEU A 202 5.46 21.20 -22.85
C LEU A 202 4.62 20.39 -23.85
N HIS A 203 5.22 20.08 -25.00
CA HIS A 203 4.67 19.12 -25.95
C HIS A 203 4.97 17.71 -25.47
N SER A 204 3.95 16.85 -25.45
CA SER A 204 4.05 15.45 -25.03
C SER A 204 3.31 14.58 -26.04
N GLU A 205 3.91 13.46 -26.41
CA GLU A 205 3.29 12.44 -27.27
C GLU A 205 2.03 11.84 -26.63
N TYR A 206 1.99 11.81 -25.30
CA TYR A 206 0.83 11.39 -24.53
C TYR A 206 0.22 12.53 -23.72
N ARG A 207 -1.11 12.68 -23.80
CA ARG A 207 -1.88 13.62 -22.99
C ARG A 207 -3.06 12.91 -22.34
N THR A 208 -3.02 12.79 -21.01
CA THR A 208 -4.17 12.34 -20.23
C THR A 208 -5.39 13.22 -20.51
N TRP A 209 -6.54 12.56 -20.66
CA TRP A 209 -7.86 13.17 -20.83
C TRP A 209 -8.26 14.04 -19.62
N GLY A 210 -9.28 14.87 -19.75
CA GLY A 210 -9.90 15.56 -18.60
C GLY A 210 -9.29 16.91 -18.18
N GLY A 211 -8.20 17.37 -18.81
CA GLY A 211 -7.73 18.77 -18.72
C GLY A 211 -7.52 19.29 -17.27
N LYS A 212 -7.89 20.56 -17.03
CA LYS A 212 -7.78 21.19 -15.70
C LYS A 212 -8.68 20.53 -14.64
N PRO A 213 -9.95 20.15 -14.94
CA PRO A 213 -10.82 19.51 -13.95
C PRO A 213 -10.24 18.22 -13.37
N LEU A 214 -9.71 17.33 -14.20
CA LEU A 214 -9.13 16.07 -13.71
C LEU A 214 -7.93 16.31 -12.80
N ILE A 215 -7.05 17.25 -13.16
CA ILE A 215 -5.89 17.60 -12.33
C ILE A 215 -6.34 18.19 -11.00
N GLY A 216 -7.36 19.05 -11.01
CA GLY A 216 -7.96 19.61 -9.80
C GLY A 216 -8.54 18.52 -8.89
N VAL A 217 -9.27 17.55 -9.44
CA VAL A 217 -9.81 16.42 -8.67
C VAL A 217 -8.70 15.59 -8.03
N ILE A 218 -7.65 15.26 -8.78
CA ILE A 218 -6.51 14.50 -8.25
C ILE A 218 -5.80 15.28 -7.13
N LEU A 219 -5.59 16.58 -7.31
CA LEU A 219 -5.00 17.45 -6.27
C LEU A 219 -5.87 17.49 -5.02
N CYS A 220 -7.17 17.73 -5.17
CA CYS A 220 -8.10 17.75 -4.04
C CYS A 220 -8.13 16.40 -3.31
N TYR A 221 -8.14 15.28 -4.04
CA TYR A 221 -8.09 13.96 -3.44
C TYR A 221 -6.78 13.71 -2.68
N ALA A 222 -5.63 14.04 -3.28
CA ALA A 222 -4.34 13.87 -2.63
C ALA A 222 -4.22 14.77 -1.37
N LEU A 223 -4.68 16.02 -1.45
CA LEU A 223 -4.75 16.92 -0.28
C LEU A 223 -5.69 16.39 0.80
N PHE A 224 -6.82 15.80 0.42
CA PHE A 224 -7.77 15.21 1.35
C PHE A 224 -7.15 14.04 2.12
N VAL A 225 -6.51 13.09 1.43
CA VAL A 225 -5.83 11.95 2.05
C VAL A 225 -4.70 12.41 2.97
N PHE A 226 -3.89 13.35 2.50
CA PHE A 226 -2.80 13.94 3.27
C PHE A 226 -3.32 14.64 4.54
N SER A 227 -4.43 15.37 4.44
CA SER A 227 -5.04 16.07 5.58
C SER A 227 -5.61 15.09 6.60
N ILE A 228 -6.26 14.01 6.17
CA ILE A 228 -6.75 12.95 7.08
C ILE A 228 -5.59 12.34 7.85
N GLU A 229 -4.47 12.04 7.18
CA GLU A 229 -3.31 11.45 7.81
C GLU A 229 -2.72 12.37 8.88
N ILE A 230 -2.51 13.65 8.54
CA ILE A 230 -2.00 14.66 9.49
C ILE A 230 -2.94 14.82 10.68
N LEU A 231 -4.25 14.99 10.44
CA LEU A 231 -5.23 15.14 11.51
C LEU A 231 -5.30 13.91 12.41
N GLY A 232 -5.12 12.71 11.85
CA GLY A 232 -5.00 11.46 12.59
C GLY A 232 -3.75 11.43 13.47
N LYS A 233 -2.58 11.86 12.96
CA LYS A 233 -1.33 11.91 13.72
C LYS A 233 -1.33 12.99 14.82
N LEU A 234 -2.03 14.10 14.60
CA LEU A 234 -2.21 15.18 15.59
C LEU A 234 -3.22 14.83 16.70
N GLY A 235 -3.86 13.66 16.63
CA GLY A 235 -4.86 13.24 17.62
C GLY A 235 -6.20 13.97 17.51
N LEU A 236 -6.42 14.75 16.45
CA LEU A 236 -7.67 15.48 16.19
C LEU A 236 -8.76 14.58 15.60
N ILE A 237 -8.36 13.46 14.97
CA ILE A 237 -9.25 12.39 14.53
C ILE A 237 -8.94 11.16 15.36
N THR A 238 -9.91 10.70 16.16
CA THR A 238 -9.77 9.49 16.97
C THR A 238 -9.67 8.28 16.04
N ARG A 239 -8.47 7.71 15.92
CA ARG A 239 -8.25 6.39 15.30
C ARG A 239 -8.64 5.22 16.23
N SER A 240 -9.59 5.45 17.15
CA SER A 240 -10.11 4.39 18.01
C SER A 240 -10.94 3.45 17.14
N ILE A 241 -10.40 2.25 16.94
CA ILE A 241 -11.14 1.12 16.39
C ILE A 241 -12.03 0.58 17.49
#